data_AF-A0A8T4Q6E5-F1
#
_entry.id   AF-A0A8T4Q6E5-F1
#
_cell.length_a   1.000
_cell.length_b   1.000
_cell.length_c   1.000
_cell.angle_alpha   90.00
_cell.angle_beta   90.00
_cell.angle_gamma   90.00
#
_symmetry.space_group_name_H-M   'P 1'
#
loop_
_entity.id
_entity.type
_entity.pdbx_description
1 polymer ?
#
loop_
_entity_poly.entity_id
_entity_poly.type
_entity_poly.pdbx_seq_one_letter_code
_entity_poly.pdbx_strand_id
1 'polypeptide(L)'
;MNIPFRKHSGYDPLGDCGKGRCPVCARNNAVSRVKQTLTSVNFQSEGVAPFVGRYGYPHINVGILAPPQPEEETWLYDAPKYWSYKNFGIPKIVDFRSSLLNSRSAINVKSRPQLLELSQDVGMASAPADVEILLEKVPSFRLNVDSHAAPTGPAAALKKAKLTSNPSIHTKVQKVFSDTDMKAGEGLVYLYENNFDENFLSRMFSIGTMGLKSNRKLVPTRWSITATDDTLGKNLVSEVRDYPVCNYQAFFGGYLGNYYVLLFFPEVWGYELFETYVPPFHQFGQALRHSTDHETYAGRKDYASGTVGGYYTVRLAILEKMRELKRQGTVVALRFITDDYTMPLGVWVTREAARKALEGKGIEFASKELMAEYVKKLVRRKFNADASYLLDRSVLLKGMKEQRKLAMFFA
;
A
#
# COMPACT_ATOMS: atom_id res chain seq x y z
N MET A 1 -16.01 -23.70 8.23
CA MET A 1 -15.05 -24.71 8.73
C MET A 1 -14.22 -24.07 9.83
N ASN A 2 -14.46 -24.46 11.08
CA ASN A 2 -13.68 -24.04 12.24
C ASN A 2 -12.31 -24.72 12.19
N ILE A 3 -11.24 -23.93 12.05
CA ILE A 3 -9.87 -24.43 12.22
C ILE A 3 -9.60 -24.45 13.72
N PRO A 4 -9.31 -25.61 14.34
CA PRO A 4 -9.06 -25.69 15.77
C PRO A 4 -7.69 -25.08 16.08
N PHE A 5 -7.64 -24.11 16.99
CA PHE A 5 -6.40 -23.69 17.65
C PHE A 5 -5.85 -24.88 18.44
N ARG A 6 -4.88 -25.62 17.88
CA ARG A 6 -4.11 -26.62 18.64
C ARG A 6 -3.15 -25.88 19.57
N LYS A 7 -3.24 -26.19 20.87
CA LYS A 7 -2.21 -25.84 21.87
C LYS A 7 -0.90 -26.53 21.46
N HIS A 8 0.13 -25.75 21.17
CA HIS A 8 1.49 -26.25 20.98
C HIS A 8 2.12 -26.54 22.36
N SER A 9 2.47 -27.79 22.62
CA SER A 9 3.33 -28.16 23.74
C SER A 9 4.78 -27.86 23.36
N GLY A 10 5.38 -26.83 23.97
CA GLY A 10 6.83 -26.57 23.90
C GLY A 10 7.28 -25.30 23.16
N TYR A 11 6.37 -24.55 22.55
CA TYR A 11 6.62 -23.19 22.05
C TYR A 11 5.36 -22.38 22.32
N ASP A 12 5.39 -21.54 23.35
CA ASP A 12 4.29 -20.63 23.62
C ASP A 12 4.26 -19.60 22.48
N PRO A 13 3.17 -19.49 21.69
CA PRO A 13 3.02 -18.39 20.72
C PRO A 13 3.01 -17.02 21.40
N LEU A 14 2.90 -16.98 22.74
CA LEU A 14 2.98 -15.81 23.61
C LEU A 14 4.33 -15.71 24.36
N GLY A 15 5.28 -16.60 24.06
CA GLY A 15 6.55 -16.79 24.78
C GLY A 15 7.69 -15.86 24.36
N ASP A 16 7.43 -14.55 24.27
CA ASP A 16 8.38 -13.47 24.60
C ASP A 16 7.62 -12.15 24.82
N CYS A 17 6.53 -12.22 25.60
CA CYS A 17 5.68 -11.08 25.94
C CYS A 17 6.37 -10.01 26.82
N GLY A 18 7.69 -10.12 27.04
CA GLY A 18 8.47 -9.27 27.96
C GLY A 18 9.15 -8.04 27.34
N LYS A 19 9.02 -7.74 26.04
CA LYS A 19 9.79 -6.65 25.38
C LYS A 19 9.01 -5.66 24.52
N GLY A 20 7.67 -5.61 24.58
CA GLY A 20 6.90 -4.61 23.82
C GLY A 20 7.00 -4.75 22.29
N ARG A 21 7.44 -5.91 21.78
CA ARG A 21 7.66 -6.17 20.35
C ARG A 21 6.52 -6.94 19.66
N CYS A 22 5.54 -7.44 20.42
CA CYS A 22 4.41 -8.18 19.85
C CYS A 22 3.36 -7.20 19.28
N PRO A 23 2.91 -7.34 18.02
CA PRO A 23 1.88 -6.46 17.44
C PRO A 23 0.53 -6.55 18.14
N VAL A 24 0.19 -7.72 18.69
CA VAL A 24 -1.03 -7.89 19.50
C VAL A 24 -0.92 -7.09 20.80
N CYS A 25 0.23 -7.16 21.48
CA CYS A 25 0.49 -6.33 22.66
C CYS A 25 0.53 -4.85 22.31
N ALA A 26 1.16 -4.46 21.20
CA ALA A 26 1.19 -3.08 20.73
C ALA A 26 -0.22 -2.55 20.45
N ARG A 27 -1.05 -3.34 19.78
CA ARG A 27 -2.47 -3.04 19.58
C ARG A 27 -3.22 -2.92 20.91
N ASN A 28 -3.07 -3.88 21.82
CA ASN A 28 -3.74 -3.85 23.12
C ASN A 28 -3.30 -2.66 23.98
N ASN A 29 -2.01 -2.30 23.92
CA ASN A 29 -1.47 -1.13 24.61
C ASN A 29 -2.02 0.17 24.02
N ALA A 30 -2.05 0.29 22.68
CA ALA A 30 -2.67 1.41 21.98
C ALA A 30 -4.15 1.54 22.35
N VAL A 31 -4.89 0.43 22.31
CA VAL A 31 -6.29 0.33 22.71
C VAL A 31 -6.49 0.76 24.16
N SER A 32 -5.64 0.28 25.08
CA SER A 32 -5.71 0.61 26.50
C SER A 32 -5.47 2.11 26.75
N ARG A 33 -4.41 2.66 26.16
CA ARG A 33 -4.06 4.09 26.23
C ARG A 33 -5.21 4.95 25.73
N VAL A 34 -5.72 4.63 24.55
CA VAL A 34 -6.83 5.37 23.94
C VAL A 34 -8.10 5.20 24.76
N LYS A 35 -8.41 4.00 25.28
CA LYS A 35 -9.59 3.78 26.12
C LYS A 35 -9.60 4.66 27.37
N GLN A 36 -8.43 4.95 27.95
CA GLN A 36 -8.33 5.91 29.07
C GLN A 36 -8.71 7.34 28.66
N THR A 37 -8.48 7.71 27.40
CA THR A 37 -8.84 9.03 26.83
C THR A 37 -10.26 9.10 26.27
N LEU A 38 -10.89 7.96 25.97
CA LEU A 38 -12.26 7.87 25.43
C LEU A 38 -13.32 7.94 26.55
N THR A 39 -13.31 9.03 27.31
CA THR A 39 -14.31 9.28 28.38
C THR A 39 -15.44 10.20 27.94
N SER A 40 -15.28 10.85 26.78
CA SER A 40 -16.17 11.89 26.27
C SER A 40 -16.81 11.50 24.93
N VAL A 41 -17.81 12.26 24.54
CA VAL A 41 -18.38 12.27 23.18
C VAL A 41 -17.92 13.49 22.36
N ASN A 42 -17.32 14.49 23.00
CA ASN A 42 -16.73 15.66 22.35
C ASN A 42 -15.21 15.59 22.39
N PHE A 43 -14.58 15.80 21.24
CA PHE A 43 -13.14 15.72 21.03
C PHE A 43 -12.67 16.93 20.22
N GLN A 44 -11.59 17.56 20.66
CA GLN A 44 -10.86 18.58 19.91
C GLN A 44 -9.49 18.01 19.59
N SER A 45 -9.15 17.94 18.31
CA SER A 45 -7.94 17.26 17.82
C SER A 45 -7.63 17.68 16.39
N GLU A 46 -6.65 17.02 15.77
CA GLU A 46 -6.26 17.24 14.39
C GLU A 46 -6.71 16.06 13.50
N GLY A 47 -7.49 16.38 12.46
CA GLY A 47 -7.92 15.44 11.43
C GLY A 47 -6.74 15.06 10.54
N VAL A 48 -6.31 13.81 10.65
CA VAL A 48 -5.15 13.27 9.93
C VAL A 48 -5.49 12.89 8.49
N ALA A 49 -6.62 12.20 8.32
CA ALA A 49 -7.02 11.66 7.04
C ALA A 49 -8.53 11.37 6.98
N PRO A 50 -9.19 11.59 5.84
CA PRO A 50 -10.52 11.05 5.62
C PRO A 50 -10.45 9.53 5.40
N PHE A 51 -11.52 8.83 5.78
CA PHE A 51 -11.70 7.41 5.56
C PHE A 51 -13.01 7.13 4.84
N VAL A 52 -12.96 6.38 3.75
CA VAL A 52 -14.13 6.01 2.94
C VAL A 52 -14.27 4.50 2.91
N GLY A 53 -15.34 4.00 3.53
CA GLY A 53 -15.62 2.58 3.67
C GLY A 53 -16.00 1.89 2.36
N ARG A 54 -15.80 0.57 2.31
CA ARG A 54 -16.09 -0.27 1.12
C ARG A 54 -17.49 -0.89 1.09
N TYR A 55 -18.23 -0.82 2.19
CA TYR A 55 -19.51 -1.51 2.36
C TYR A 55 -20.68 -0.53 2.35
N GLY A 56 -21.82 -0.99 1.82
CA GLY A 56 -23.08 -0.24 1.82
C GLY A 56 -23.40 0.52 0.52
N TYR A 57 -22.61 0.34 -0.56
CA TYR A 57 -22.79 1.09 -1.81
C TYR A 57 -24.26 1.08 -2.30
N PRO A 58 -24.87 2.25 -2.63
CA PRO A 58 -24.25 3.58 -2.75
C PRO A 58 -24.19 4.42 -1.46
N HIS A 59 -24.62 3.91 -0.30
CA HIS A 59 -24.55 4.58 0.99
C HIS A 59 -23.40 4.03 1.84
N ILE A 60 -22.25 4.70 1.78
CA ILE A 60 -21.01 4.22 2.40
C ILE A 60 -20.64 5.06 3.60
N ASN A 61 -19.95 4.44 4.56
CA ASN A 61 -19.41 5.16 5.71
C ASN A 61 -18.27 6.08 5.27
N VAL A 62 -18.39 7.36 5.58
CA VAL A 62 -17.29 8.33 5.49
C VAL A 62 -16.98 8.83 6.88
N GLY A 63 -15.71 8.93 7.21
CA GLY A 63 -15.28 9.42 8.51
C GLY A 63 -13.97 10.17 8.47
N ILE A 64 -13.67 10.80 9.60
CA ILE A 64 -12.42 11.53 9.84
C ILE A 64 -11.62 10.73 10.86
N LEU A 65 -10.36 10.45 10.50
CA LEU A 65 -9.40 9.80 11.38
C LEU A 65 -8.64 10.88 12.14
N ALA A 66 -8.80 10.90 13.46
CA ALA A 66 -8.09 11.81 14.35
C ALA A 66 -7.72 11.08 15.64
N PRO A 67 -6.58 11.39 16.30
CA PRO A 67 -6.35 10.93 17.65
C PRO A 67 -7.40 11.54 18.61
N PRO A 68 -7.78 10.88 19.71
CA PRO A 68 -8.75 11.41 20.67
C PRO A 68 -8.29 12.69 21.38
N GLN A 69 -6.98 12.95 21.40
CA GLN A 69 -6.38 14.14 21.99
C GLN A 69 -5.37 14.73 21.00
N PRO A 70 -5.10 16.04 21.07
CA PRO A 70 -4.03 16.66 20.28
C PRO A 70 -2.68 16.03 20.62
N GLU A 71 -1.86 15.79 19.60
CA GLU A 71 -0.51 15.25 19.71
C GLU A 71 0.46 16.21 19.01
N GLU A 72 1.73 16.25 19.42
CA GLU A 72 2.71 17.19 18.82
C GLU A 72 2.98 16.90 17.33
N GLU A 73 2.96 15.62 16.94
CA GLU A 73 3.28 15.17 15.58
C GLU A 73 2.16 14.32 14.95
N THR A 74 0.91 14.80 15.00
CA THR A 74 -0.26 14.06 14.50
C THR A 74 -0.14 13.60 13.04
N TRP A 75 0.63 14.33 12.21
CA TRP A 75 0.90 13.97 10.81
C TRP A 75 1.57 12.59 10.68
N LEU A 76 2.31 12.14 11.71
CA LEU A 76 2.95 10.82 11.74
C LEU A 76 1.94 9.68 11.76
N TYR A 77 0.67 9.90 12.07
CA TYR A 77 -0.32 8.83 12.21
C TYR A 77 -0.83 8.33 10.84
N ASP A 78 -0.45 9.00 9.75
CA ASP A 78 -0.72 8.61 8.37
C ASP A 78 0.43 8.98 7.41
N ALA A 79 1.67 8.58 7.76
CA ALA A 79 2.87 8.87 6.97
C ALA A 79 3.64 7.61 6.51
N PRO A 80 3.06 6.74 5.65
CA PRO A 80 3.69 5.50 5.18
C PRO A 80 5.14 5.63 4.68
N LYS A 81 5.40 6.64 3.84
CA LYS A 81 6.73 6.91 3.26
C LYS A 81 7.75 7.30 4.33
N TYR A 82 7.34 8.08 5.33
CA TYR A 82 8.20 8.45 6.45
C TYR A 82 8.48 7.27 7.39
N TRP A 83 7.48 6.43 7.68
CA TRP A 83 7.66 5.21 8.48
C TRP A 83 8.69 4.28 7.84
N SER A 84 8.60 4.09 6.52
CA SER A 84 9.55 3.34 5.71
C SER A 84 10.96 3.93 5.78
N TYR A 85 11.09 5.24 5.51
CA TYR A 85 12.38 5.95 5.57
C TYR A 85 13.06 5.81 6.94
N LYS A 86 12.30 5.94 8.05
CA LYS A 86 12.81 5.78 9.42
C LYS A 86 12.85 4.32 9.92
N ASN A 87 12.54 3.35 9.07
CA ASN A 87 12.52 1.91 9.41
C ASN A 87 11.66 1.58 10.64
N PHE A 88 10.48 2.18 10.78
CA PHE A 88 9.59 1.88 11.90
C PHE A 88 9.14 0.41 11.86
N GLY A 89 9.07 -0.27 13.01
CA GLY A 89 8.58 -1.65 13.09
C GLY A 89 7.05 -1.74 13.11
N ILE A 90 6.53 -2.96 12.88
CA ILE A 90 5.09 -3.26 12.91
C ILE A 90 4.43 -2.72 14.20
N PRO A 91 4.95 -2.97 15.42
CA PRO A 91 4.35 -2.47 16.66
C PRO A 91 4.08 -0.96 16.67
N LYS A 92 5.04 -0.16 16.20
CA LYS A 92 4.94 1.31 16.20
C LYS A 92 3.89 1.81 15.21
N ILE A 93 3.83 1.20 14.02
CA ILE A 93 2.81 1.53 13.02
C ILE A 93 1.41 1.16 13.53
N VAL A 94 1.29 -0.01 14.16
CA VAL A 94 0.04 -0.47 14.77
C VAL A 94 -0.44 0.48 15.85
N ASP A 95 0.48 1.01 16.66
CA ASP A 95 0.19 1.99 17.70
C ASP A 95 -0.42 3.27 17.11
N PHE A 96 0.21 3.84 16.09
CA PHE A 96 -0.32 5.01 15.38
C PHE A 96 -1.73 4.75 14.81
N ARG A 97 -1.89 3.66 14.04
CA ARG A 97 -3.15 3.36 13.34
C ARG A 97 -4.30 2.96 14.26
N SER A 98 -3.99 2.25 15.34
CA SER A 98 -4.99 1.83 16.33
C SER A 98 -5.40 2.98 17.26
N SER A 99 -4.62 4.06 17.30
CA SER A 99 -4.92 5.24 18.10
C SER A 99 -5.87 6.23 17.42
N LEU A 100 -6.09 6.10 16.10
CA LEU A 100 -6.99 6.97 15.35
C LEU A 100 -8.46 6.59 15.58
N LEU A 101 -9.22 7.50 16.18
CA LEU A 101 -10.67 7.46 16.25
C LEU A 101 -11.25 7.65 14.83
N ASN A 102 -12.07 6.71 14.40
CA ASN A 102 -12.82 6.78 13.16
C ASN A 102 -14.25 7.29 13.43
N SER A 103 -14.41 8.61 13.30
CA SER A 103 -15.67 9.33 13.48
C SER A 103 -16.45 9.34 12.17
N ARG A 104 -17.47 8.48 12.05
CA ARG A 104 -18.08 8.15 10.74
C ARG A 104 -19.59 8.35 10.68
N SER A 105 -20.08 8.66 9.49
CA SER A 105 -21.51 8.66 9.15
C SER A 105 -21.73 8.02 7.77
N ALA A 106 -22.90 7.42 7.57
CA ALA A 106 -23.27 6.83 6.30
C ALA A 106 -23.78 7.93 5.36
N ILE A 107 -23.13 8.09 4.21
CA ILE A 107 -23.50 9.11 3.22
C ILE A 107 -23.59 8.48 1.82
N ASN A 108 -24.48 9.04 0.99
CA ASN A 108 -24.57 8.64 -0.40
C ASN A 108 -23.33 9.09 -1.18
N VAL A 109 -22.78 8.24 -2.05
CA VAL A 109 -21.56 8.56 -2.80
C VAL A 109 -21.63 9.82 -3.68
N LYS A 110 -22.83 10.26 -4.05
CA LYS A 110 -23.06 11.48 -4.84
C LYS A 110 -23.56 12.66 -4.02
N SER A 111 -23.94 12.46 -2.75
CA SER A 111 -24.42 13.57 -1.94
C SER A 111 -23.26 14.51 -1.57
N ARG A 112 -23.60 15.78 -1.33
CA ARG A 112 -22.65 16.82 -0.90
C ARG A 112 -23.03 17.35 0.49
N PRO A 113 -23.04 16.51 1.55
CA PRO A 113 -23.31 16.99 2.90
C PRO A 113 -22.10 17.78 3.43
N GLN A 114 -22.31 18.56 4.49
CA GLN A 114 -21.24 19.27 5.21
C GLN A 114 -20.08 18.34 5.63
N LEU A 115 -20.37 17.08 5.96
CA LEU A 115 -19.33 16.09 6.26
C LEU A 115 -18.39 15.82 5.08
N LEU A 116 -18.90 15.86 3.84
CA LEU A 116 -18.06 15.70 2.68
C LEU A 116 -17.13 16.90 2.51
N GLU A 117 -17.66 18.13 2.61
CA GLU A 117 -16.86 19.36 2.51
C GLU A 117 -15.73 19.34 3.54
N LEU A 118 -16.06 19.04 4.80
CA LEU A 118 -15.08 18.86 5.86
C LEU A 118 -14.04 17.77 5.53
N SER A 119 -14.49 16.63 4.98
CA SER A 119 -13.57 15.56 4.59
C SER A 119 -12.65 15.98 3.44
N GLN A 120 -13.16 16.78 2.50
CA GLN A 120 -12.41 17.36 1.39
C GLN A 120 -11.34 18.31 1.90
N ASP A 121 -11.70 19.20 2.82
CA ASP A 121 -10.75 20.12 3.45
C ASP A 121 -9.63 19.37 4.18
N VAL A 122 -9.98 18.38 5.02
CA VAL A 122 -9.01 17.52 5.72
C VAL A 122 -8.12 16.76 4.73
N GLY A 123 -8.68 16.22 3.66
CA GLY A 123 -7.93 15.43 2.69
C GLY A 123 -7.04 16.24 1.74
N MET A 124 -7.34 17.53 1.54
CA MET A 124 -6.55 18.46 0.73
C MET A 124 -5.50 19.22 1.53
N ALA A 125 -5.63 19.22 2.86
CA ALA A 125 -4.72 19.92 3.76
C ALA A 125 -3.29 19.38 3.68
N SER A 126 -2.32 20.28 3.67
CA SER A 126 -0.89 19.97 3.64
C SER A 126 -0.36 19.49 5.00
N ALA A 127 -1.11 19.78 6.08
CA ALA A 127 -0.88 19.35 7.45
C ALA A 127 -2.23 18.91 8.06
N PRO A 128 -2.22 18.12 9.15
CA PRO A 128 -3.45 17.79 9.88
C PRO A 128 -4.27 19.04 10.21
N ALA A 129 -5.58 18.97 10.03
CA ALA A 129 -6.47 20.11 10.17
C ALA A 129 -7.17 20.09 11.54
N ASP A 130 -7.25 21.22 12.22
CA ASP A 130 -7.92 21.27 13.53
C ASP A 130 -9.44 21.02 13.38
N VAL A 131 -9.93 20.03 14.12
CA VAL A 131 -11.32 19.58 14.08
C VAL A 131 -11.93 19.48 15.47
N GLU A 132 -13.19 19.89 15.59
CA GLU A 132 -14.04 19.54 16.71
C GLU A 132 -15.02 18.44 16.26
N ILE A 133 -15.04 17.33 16.99
CA ILE A 133 -15.82 16.13 16.70
C ILE A 133 -16.76 15.83 17.87
N LEU A 134 -18.06 15.87 17.58
CA LEU A 134 -19.12 15.42 18.47
C LEU A 134 -19.72 14.11 17.97
N LEU A 135 -19.73 13.10 18.84
CA LEU A 135 -20.20 11.75 18.56
C LEU A 135 -21.56 11.50 19.20
N GLU A 136 -22.30 10.51 18.68
CA GLU A 136 -23.57 10.10 19.29
C GLU A 136 -23.39 9.36 20.62
N LYS A 137 -22.31 8.59 20.74
CA LYS A 137 -21.99 7.74 21.88
C LYS A 137 -20.47 7.67 22.06
N VAL A 138 -20.05 7.34 23.28
CA VAL A 138 -18.63 7.10 23.59
C VAL A 138 -18.09 6.02 22.65
N PRO A 139 -16.94 6.25 21.99
CA PRO A 139 -16.39 5.29 21.03
C PRO A 139 -16.08 3.95 21.68
N SER A 140 -16.35 2.89 20.92
CA SER A 140 -16.06 1.53 21.36
C SER A 140 -14.99 0.92 20.46
N PHE A 141 -14.09 0.17 21.08
CA PHE A 141 -13.17 -0.68 20.35
C PHE A 141 -13.90 -1.93 19.89
N ARG A 142 -14.01 -2.09 18.57
CA ARG A 142 -14.39 -3.37 17.98
C ARG A 142 -13.13 -4.05 17.50
N LEU A 143 -12.96 -5.31 17.90
CA LEU A 143 -11.93 -6.17 17.33
C LEU A 143 -12.24 -6.35 15.85
N ASN A 144 -11.49 -5.66 14.99
CA ASN A 144 -11.44 -6.04 13.59
C ASN A 144 -10.70 -7.38 13.51
N VAL A 145 -11.43 -8.40 13.05
CA VAL A 145 -10.97 -9.79 12.83
C VAL A 145 -10.55 -10.04 11.38
N ASP A 146 -10.67 -9.03 10.50
CA ASP A 146 -10.23 -9.14 9.10
C ASP A 146 -8.70 -9.26 9.05
N SER A 147 -8.22 -10.45 8.67
CA SER A 147 -6.80 -10.82 8.53
C SER A 147 -6.08 -10.06 7.41
N HIS A 148 -6.78 -9.23 6.63
CA HIS A 148 -6.22 -8.48 5.51
C HIS A 148 -6.39 -6.96 5.65
N ALA A 149 -7.11 -6.48 6.67
CA ALA A 149 -7.31 -5.06 6.89
C ALA A 149 -6.19 -4.49 7.78
N ALA A 150 -5.76 -3.26 7.49
CA ALA A 150 -4.91 -2.52 8.41
C ALA A 150 -5.60 -2.41 9.78
N PRO A 151 -4.86 -2.40 10.90
CA PRO A 151 -5.43 -2.16 12.21
C PRO A 151 -6.18 -0.83 12.21
N THR A 152 -7.42 -0.87 12.69
CA THR A 152 -8.26 0.31 12.83
C THR A 152 -8.45 0.60 14.31
N GLY A 153 -8.41 1.89 14.66
CA GLY A 153 -8.74 2.34 16.00
C GLY A 153 -10.24 2.28 16.33
N PRO A 154 -10.64 2.94 17.43
CA PRO A 154 -12.03 2.93 17.88
C PRO A 154 -12.93 3.62 16.86
N ALA A 155 -14.20 3.24 16.80
CA ALA A 155 -15.16 3.85 15.87
C ALA A 155 -16.44 4.26 16.57
N ALA A 156 -17.02 5.38 16.12
CA ALA A 156 -18.29 5.89 16.62
C ALA A 156 -19.08 6.59 15.52
N ALA A 157 -20.40 6.65 15.70
CA ALA A 157 -21.28 7.42 14.84
C ALA A 157 -21.07 8.92 15.09
N LEU A 158 -20.85 9.65 14.01
CA LEU A 158 -20.64 11.09 14.04
C LEU A 158 -21.99 11.82 14.15
N LYS A 159 -22.11 12.69 15.16
CA LYS A 159 -23.26 13.59 15.33
C LYS A 159 -23.01 14.93 14.64
N LYS A 160 -21.82 15.51 14.83
CA LYS A 160 -21.40 16.78 14.21
C LYS A 160 -19.88 16.86 14.17
N ALA A 161 -19.31 17.38 13.09
CA ALA A 161 -17.92 17.80 13.07
C ALA A 161 -17.79 19.14 12.34
N LYS A 162 -16.78 19.93 12.71
CA LYS A 162 -16.43 21.19 12.04
C LYS A 162 -14.92 21.43 12.16
N LEU A 163 -14.40 22.22 11.24
CA LEU A 163 -13.05 22.79 11.38
C LEU A 163 -13.04 23.86 12.47
N THR A 164 -11.94 23.94 13.20
CA THR A 164 -11.69 25.03 14.16
C THR A 164 -10.62 26.01 13.65
N SER A 165 -9.92 25.67 12.58
CA SER A 165 -8.98 26.53 11.86
C SER A 165 -9.11 26.35 10.35
N ASN A 166 -8.55 27.28 9.57
CA ASN A 166 -8.52 27.18 8.12
C ASN A 166 -7.37 26.24 7.69
N PRO A 167 -7.65 25.12 6.99
CA PRO A 167 -6.61 24.20 6.57
C PRO A 167 -5.69 24.82 5.53
N SER A 168 -4.39 24.56 5.65
CA SER A 168 -3.41 25.03 4.67
C SER A 168 -3.42 24.13 3.43
N ILE A 169 -4.03 24.62 2.35
CA ILE A 169 -4.13 23.88 1.07
C ILE A 169 -3.12 24.46 0.08
N HIS A 170 -2.25 23.60 -0.45
CA HIS A 170 -1.26 24.01 -1.45
C HIS A 170 -1.94 24.48 -2.75
N THR A 171 -1.43 25.53 -3.39
CA THR A 171 -2.04 26.14 -4.60
C THR A 171 -2.25 25.14 -5.74
N LYS A 172 -1.30 24.22 -5.95
CA LYS A 172 -1.42 23.12 -6.93
C LYS A 172 -2.57 22.16 -6.62
N VAL A 173 -2.83 21.89 -5.34
CA VAL A 173 -3.97 21.08 -4.88
C VAL A 173 -5.27 21.83 -5.15
N GLN A 174 -5.31 23.11 -4.79
CA GLN A 174 -6.45 23.98 -5.06
C GLN A 174 -6.77 24.06 -6.55
N LYS A 175 -5.75 24.10 -7.42
CA LYS A 175 -5.90 24.07 -8.88
C LYS A 175 -6.65 22.81 -9.32
N VAL A 176 -6.17 21.63 -8.93
CA VAL A 176 -6.80 20.34 -9.31
C VAL A 176 -8.21 20.22 -8.75
N PHE A 177 -8.45 20.73 -7.54
CA PHE A 177 -9.79 20.73 -6.95
C PHE A 177 -10.75 21.68 -7.68
N SER A 178 -10.29 22.89 -8.01
CA SER A 178 -11.14 23.92 -8.62
C SER A 178 -11.41 23.65 -10.10
N ASP A 179 -10.50 22.97 -10.79
CA ASP A 179 -10.66 22.56 -12.18
C ASP A 179 -11.63 21.37 -12.30
N THR A 180 -12.88 21.66 -12.60
CA THR A 180 -13.92 20.64 -12.74
C THR A 180 -14.01 20.02 -14.13
N ASP A 181 -13.14 20.42 -15.05
CA ASP A 181 -13.05 19.90 -16.43
C ASP A 181 -11.81 19.01 -16.62
N MET A 182 -10.84 19.08 -15.70
CA MET A 182 -9.71 18.17 -15.63
C MET A 182 -10.15 16.73 -15.30
N LYS A 183 -9.64 15.75 -16.05
CA LYS A 183 -9.86 14.34 -15.75
C LYS A 183 -9.11 13.93 -14.48
N ALA A 184 -9.67 12.98 -13.73
CA ALA A 184 -9.05 12.55 -12.46
C ALA A 184 -7.62 12.01 -12.67
N GLY A 185 -7.41 11.27 -13.77
CA GLY A 185 -6.08 10.75 -14.08
C GLY A 185 -5.04 11.84 -14.37
N GLU A 186 -5.44 12.92 -15.05
CA GLU A 186 -4.57 14.07 -15.30
C GLU A 186 -4.24 14.81 -13.99
N GLY A 187 -5.23 14.97 -13.10
CA GLY A 187 -5.02 15.55 -11.77
C GLY A 187 -4.07 14.74 -10.88
N LEU A 188 -4.19 13.40 -10.90
CA LEU A 188 -3.28 12.50 -10.19
C LEU A 188 -1.85 12.63 -10.69
N VAL A 189 -1.64 12.56 -12.00
CA VAL A 189 -0.30 12.69 -12.62
C VAL A 189 0.28 14.08 -12.35
N TYR A 190 -0.51 15.15 -12.53
CA TYR A 190 -0.06 16.51 -12.27
C TYR A 190 0.45 16.69 -10.84
N LEU A 191 -0.29 16.24 -9.83
CA LEU A 191 0.14 16.37 -8.45
C LEU A 191 1.34 15.46 -8.13
N TYR A 192 1.36 14.23 -8.66
CA TYR A 192 2.50 13.33 -8.49
C TYR A 192 3.81 13.92 -9.02
N GLU A 193 3.80 14.48 -10.23
CA GLU A 193 4.95 15.18 -10.82
C GLU A 193 5.33 16.46 -10.07
N ASN A 194 4.44 16.96 -9.21
CA ASN A 194 4.69 18.09 -8.33
C ASN A 194 5.04 17.67 -6.88
N ASN A 195 5.54 16.45 -6.70
CA ASN A 195 6.06 15.88 -5.46
C ASN A 195 5.01 15.60 -4.36
N PHE A 196 3.74 15.45 -4.72
CA PHE A 196 2.74 14.90 -3.80
C PHE A 196 2.81 13.38 -3.82
N ASP A 197 2.94 12.75 -2.64
CA ASP A 197 3.05 11.30 -2.55
C ASP A 197 1.72 10.59 -2.80
N GLU A 198 1.82 9.31 -3.15
CA GLU A 198 0.65 8.54 -3.56
C GLU A 198 -0.35 8.26 -2.43
N ASN A 199 0.05 8.32 -1.16
CA ASN A 199 -0.89 8.24 -0.03
C ASN A 199 -1.76 9.50 -0.04
N PHE A 200 -1.17 10.70 -0.13
CA PHE A 200 -1.89 11.97 -0.25
C PHE A 200 -2.88 11.96 -1.43
N LEU A 201 -2.41 11.54 -2.61
CA LEU A 201 -3.25 11.45 -3.82
C LEU A 201 -4.44 10.51 -3.65
N SER A 202 -4.21 9.32 -3.05
CA SER A 202 -5.27 8.35 -2.83
C SER A 202 -6.35 8.84 -1.86
N ARG A 203 -5.97 9.62 -0.83
CA ARG A 203 -6.90 10.26 0.11
C ARG A 203 -7.77 11.26 -0.61
N MET A 204 -7.18 12.19 -1.35
CA MET A 204 -7.90 13.15 -2.19
C MET A 204 -8.85 12.48 -3.17
N PHE A 205 -8.39 11.44 -3.87
CA PHE A 205 -9.22 10.74 -4.84
C PHE A 205 -10.42 10.04 -4.18
N SER A 206 -10.26 9.49 -2.96
CA SER A 206 -11.35 8.83 -2.21
C SER A 206 -12.52 9.74 -1.85
N ILE A 207 -12.27 11.02 -1.66
CA ILE A 207 -13.25 12.03 -1.27
C ILE A 207 -13.78 12.84 -2.47
N GLY A 208 -13.48 12.40 -3.70
CA GLY A 208 -14.03 12.97 -4.93
C GLY A 208 -13.60 14.41 -5.21
N THR A 209 -12.37 14.80 -4.85
CA THR A 209 -11.84 16.17 -5.08
C THR A 209 -11.32 16.38 -6.51
N MET A 210 -11.19 15.35 -7.32
CA MET A 210 -10.63 15.45 -8.67
C MET A 210 -11.47 14.69 -9.70
N GLY A 211 -11.38 15.12 -10.96
CA GLY A 211 -12.15 14.59 -12.08
C GLY A 211 -13.28 15.51 -12.54
N LEU A 212 -13.94 15.09 -13.62
CA LEU A 212 -15.04 15.85 -14.22
C LEU A 212 -16.17 16.08 -13.20
N LYS A 213 -16.75 17.29 -13.18
CA LYS A 213 -17.80 17.72 -12.24
C LYS A 213 -18.88 16.66 -12.01
N SER A 214 -19.41 16.11 -13.09
CA SER A 214 -20.49 15.12 -13.11
C SER A 214 -20.08 13.74 -12.58
N ASN A 215 -18.78 13.43 -12.61
CA ASN A 215 -18.23 12.14 -12.24
C ASN A 215 -17.59 12.11 -10.85
N ARG A 216 -17.34 13.26 -10.23
CA ARG A 216 -16.81 13.37 -8.86
C ARG A 216 -17.76 12.68 -7.87
N LYS A 217 -17.30 11.61 -7.25
CA LYS A 217 -18.05 10.83 -6.25
C LYS A 217 -17.08 10.26 -5.22
N LEU A 218 -17.62 9.84 -4.10
CA LEU A 218 -16.86 9.10 -3.10
C LEU A 218 -16.42 7.74 -3.66
N VAL A 219 -15.16 7.40 -3.42
CA VAL A 219 -14.54 6.14 -3.82
C VAL A 219 -13.97 5.49 -2.56
N PRO A 220 -14.32 4.23 -2.23
CA PRO A 220 -13.72 3.50 -1.12
C PRO A 220 -12.20 3.61 -1.12
N THR A 221 -11.61 3.92 0.04
CA THR A 221 -10.17 4.18 0.18
C THR A 221 -9.32 3.07 -0.45
N ARG A 222 -9.72 1.80 -0.29
CA ARG A 222 -9.02 0.67 -0.92
C ARG A 222 -9.00 0.74 -2.45
N TRP A 223 -10.11 1.14 -3.07
CA TRP A 223 -10.18 1.30 -4.52
C TRP A 223 -9.42 2.53 -4.96
N SER A 224 -9.43 3.62 -4.18
CA SER A 224 -8.66 4.82 -4.49
C SER A 224 -7.16 4.58 -4.49
N ILE A 225 -6.64 3.79 -3.56
CA ILE A 225 -5.22 3.41 -3.54
C ILE A 225 -4.87 2.69 -4.84
N THR A 226 -5.60 1.63 -5.18
CA THR A 226 -5.33 0.87 -6.41
C THR A 226 -5.49 1.71 -7.68
N ALA A 227 -6.52 2.55 -7.76
CA ALA A 227 -6.74 3.44 -8.90
C ALA A 227 -5.62 4.48 -9.05
N THR A 228 -5.10 4.99 -7.93
CA THR A 228 -3.96 5.92 -7.91
C THR A 228 -2.72 5.22 -8.44
N ASP A 229 -2.35 4.08 -7.84
CA ASP A 229 -1.16 3.31 -8.26
C ASP A 229 -1.23 2.86 -9.73
N ASP A 230 -2.40 2.39 -10.19
CA ASP A 230 -2.58 1.97 -11.58
C ASP A 230 -2.47 3.14 -12.56
N THR A 231 -3.07 4.30 -12.23
CA THR A 231 -3.02 5.49 -13.07
C THR A 231 -1.59 6.02 -13.20
N LEU A 232 -0.89 6.17 -12.08
CA LEU A 232 0.51 6.61 -12.07
C LEU A 232 1.40 5.61 -12.81
N GLY A 233 1.21 4.32 -12.55
CA GLY A 233 1.94 3.26 -13.24
C GLY A 233 1.73 3.30 -14.76
N LYS A 234 0.49 3.48 -15.24
CA LYS A 234 0.20 3.59 -16.68
C LYS A 234 0.91 4.78 -17.33
N ASN A 235 0.96 5.93 -16.64
CA ASN A 235 1.67 7.11 -17.12
C ASN A 235 3.19 6.87 -17.20
N LEU A 236 3.78 6.26 -16.17
CA LEU A 236 5.21 5.93 -16.19
C LEU A 236 5.55 4.84 -17.21
N VAL A 237 4.66 3.88 -17.44
CA VAL A 237 4.84 2.86 -18.48
C VAL A 237 4.95 3.51 -19.87
N SER A 238 4.14 4.53 -20.18
CA SER A 238 4.26 5.23 -21.46
C SER A 238 5.61 5.92 -21.64
N GLU A 239 6.19 6.45 -20.56
CA GLU A 239 7.52 7.07 -20.57
C GLU A 239 8.64 6.03 -20.67
N VAL A 240 8.58 4.98 -19.83
CA VAL A 240 9.63 3.97 -19.73
C VAL A 240 9.80 3.16 -21.01
N ARG A 241 8.73 2.97 -21.80
CA ARG A 241 8.79 2.23 -23.07
C ARG A 241 9.69 2.86 -24.13
N ASP A 242 9.99 4.15 -24.01
CA ASP A 242 10.85 4.86 -24.96
C ASP A 242 12.33 4.82 -24.56
N TYR A 243 12.65 4.27 -23.38
CA TYR A 243 14.03 4.13 -22.92
C TYR A 243 14.76 2.94 -23.52
N PRO A 244 16.10 2.98 -23.64
CA PRO A 244 16.88 1.83 -24.05
C PRO A 244 16.76 0.68 -23.04
N VAL A 245 16.89 -0.57 -23.50
CA VAL A 245 16.81 -1.74 -22.62
C VAL A 245 17.90 -1.74 -21.55
N CYS A 246 17.58 -2.24 -20.35
CA CYS A 246 18.50 -2.42 -19.24
C CYS A 246 19.44 -3.62 -19.49
N ASN A 247 20.40 -3.82 -18.58
CA ASN A 247 21.18 -5.05 -18.51
C ASN A 247 20.45 -6.11 -17.66
N TYR A 248 20.97 -7.34 -17.61
CA TYR A 248 20.55 -8.29 -16.58
C TYR A 248 20.94 -7.74 -15.21
N GLN A 249 19.95 -7.45 -14.36
CA GLN A 249 20.18 -6.91 -13.04
C GLN A 249 19.25 -7.55 -12.01
N ALA A 250 19.77 -7.80 -10.81
CA ALA A 250 18.95 -8.24 -9.68
C ALA A 250 19.05 -7.26 -8.51
N PHE A 251 17.90 -6.99 -7.90
CA PHE A 251 17.79 -6.21 -6.68
C PHE A 251 17.22 -7.09 -5.57
N PHE A 252 17.69 -6.87 -4.35
CA PHE A 252 17.20 -7.58 -3.17
C PHE A 252 17.06 -6.64 -1.98
N GLY A 253 15.92 -6.71 -1.32
CA GLY A 253 15.66 -6.02 -0.07
C GLY A 253 14.26 -6.30 0.42
N GLY A 254 13.81 -5.57 1.42
CA GLY A 254 12.50 -5.76 1.99
C GLY A 254 12.23 -4.90 3.19
N TYR A 255 11.00 -4.99 3.67
CA TYR A 255 10.54 -4.24 4.84
C TYR A 255 9.36 -4.96 5.49
N LEU A 256 9.35 -5.01 6.83
CA LEU A 256 8.26 -5.60 7.63
C LEU A 256 7.89 -7.03 7.16
N GLY A 257 8.88 -7.91 6.99
CA GLY A 257 8.66 -9.29 6.55
C GLY A 257 8.24 -9.47 5.09
N ASN A 258 8.27 -8.41 4.29
CA ASN A 258 8.01 -8.45 2.85
C ASN A 258 9.31 -8.23 2.11
N TYR A 259 9.89 -9.29 1.58
CA TYR A 259 11.15 -9.26 0.85
C TYR A 259 10.92 -9.44 -0.65
N TYR A 260 11.72 -8.76 -1.45
CA TYR A 260 11.65 -8.81 -2.91
C TYR A 260 13.00 -9.19 -3.49
N VAL A 261 12.96 -10.11 -4.44
CA VAL A 261 14.02 -10.32 -5.43
C VAL A 261 13.47 -9.83 -6.76
N LEU A 262 13.97 -8.71 -7.27
CA LEU A 262 13.49 -8.07 -8.49
C LEU A 262 14.49 -8.31 -9.61
N LEU A 263 14.07 -9.02 -10.66
CA LEU A 263 14.92 -9.46 -11.75
C LEU A 263 14.60 -8.69 -13.02
N PHE A 264 15.54 -7.90 -13.47
CA PHE A 264 15.45 -7.09 -14.67
C PHE A 264 16.12 -7.84 -15.83
N PHE A 265 15.43 -7.89 -16.95
CA PHE A 265 15.86 -8.54 -18.17
C PHE A 265 15.96 -7.51 -19.31
N PRO A 266 16.99 -7.60 -20.18
CA PRO A 266 17.25 -6.72 -21.32
C PRO A 266 16.21 -6.95 -22.44
N GLU A 267 14.96 -6.66 -22.15
CA GLU A 267 13.80 -6.88 -23.01
C GLU A 267 12.89 -5.65 -23.02
N VAL A 268 11.93 -5.62 -23.94
CA VAL A 268 10.86 -4.61 -23.89
C VAL A 268 10.05 -4.74 -22.60
N TRP A 269 9.33 -3.68 -22.24
CA TRP A 269 8.49 -3.66 -21.04
C TRP A 269 7.62 -4.91 -20.90
N GLY A 270 7.75 -5.55 -19.74
CA GLY A 270 6.92 -6.65 -19.26
C GLY A 270 7.07 -6.72 -17.75
N TYR A 271 6.04 -7.15 -17.04
CA TYR A 271 6.07 -7.21 -15.59
C TYR A 271 5.30 -8.41 -15.07
N GLU A 272 5.89 -9.16 -14.16
CA GLU A 272 5.26 -10.30 -13.49
C GLU A 272 5.58 -10.26 -12.00
N LEU A 273 4.55 -10.37 -11.17
CA LEU A 273 4.66 -10.43 -9.71
C LEU A 273 4.29 -11.82 -9.21
N PHE A 274 5.20 -12.44 -8.49
CA PHE A 274 4.92 -13.62 -7.66
C PHE A 274 4.78 -13.19 -6.20
N GLU A 275 3.64 -13.49 -5.58
CA GLU A 275 3.47 -13.38 -4.13
C GLU A 275 3.59 -14.75 -3.48
N THR A 276 4.64 -14.95 -2.70
CA THR A 276 5.00 -16.25 -2.13
C THR A 276 4.99 -16.19 -0.61
N TYR A 277 4.22 -17.07 0.02
CA TYR A 277 4.27 -17.25 1.47
C TYR A 277 5.40 -18.22 1.82
N VAL A 278 6.37 -17.76 2.60
CA VAL A 278 7.46 -18.60 3.08
C VAL A 278 6.91 -19.44 4.22
N PRO A 279 6.90 -20.78 4.11
CA PRO A 279 6.46 -21.63 5.21
C PRO A 279 7.39 -21.44 6.42
N PRO A 280 6.89 -21.59 7.66
CA PRO A 280 7.74 -21.57 8.85
C PRO A 280 8.85 -22.61 8.72
N PHE A 281 10.00 -22.35 9.34
CA PHE A 281 11.18 -23.23 9.26
C PHE A 281 10.78 -24.71 9.44
N HIS A 282 9.95 -25.07 10.42
CA HIS A 282 9.54 -26.45 10.69
C HIS A 282 8.69 -27.17 9.61
N GLN A 283 8.31 -26.53 8.51
CA GLN A 283 7.51 -27.10 7.41
C GLN A 283 8.31 -27.26 6.10
N PHE A 284 9.59 -27.64 6.23
CA PHE A 284 10.54 -27.81 5.12
C PHE A 284 10.03 -28.74 4.01
N GLY A 285 10.45 -28.46 2.76
CA GLY A 285 10.22 -29.34 1.60
C GLY A 285 8.84 -29.24 0.95
N GLN A 286 7.93 -28.43 1.48
CA GLN A 286 6.64 -28.18 0.83
C GLN A 286 6.77 -27.19 -0.33
N ALA A 287 5.99 -27.43 -1.39
CA ALA A 287 5.90 -26.51 -2.52
C ALA A 287 5.42 -25.12 -2.05
N LEU A 288 6.12 -24.08 -2.46
CA LEU A 288 5.78 -22.71 -2.13
C LEU A 288 4.40 -22.35 -2.71
N ARG A 289 3.47 -22.01 -1.83
CA ARG A 289 2.17 -21.44 -2.23
C ARG A 289 2.42 -20.04 -2.76
N HIS A 290 2.05 -19.81 -4.01
CA HIS A 290 2.18 -18.52 -4.65
C HIS A 290 0.92 -18.14 -5.41
N SER A 291 0.69 -16.84 -5.55
CA SER A 291 -0.16 -16.25 -6.57
C SER A 291 0.72 -15.46 -7.53
N THR A 292 0.26 -15.32 -8.78
CA THR A 292 0.99 -14.53 -9.79
C THR A 292 0.02 -13.75 -10.66
N ASP A 293 0.46 -12.56 -11.08
CA ASP A 293 -0.16 -11.74 -12.10
C ASP A 293 0.94 -11.16 -12.98
N HIS A 294 0.68 -11.04 -14.28
CA HIS A 294 1.64 -10.49 -15.23
C HIS A 294 0.99 -9.54 -16.23
N GLU A 295 1.84 -8.79 -16.94
CA GLU A 295 1.52 -8.06 -18.15
C GLU A 295 2.70 -8.07 -19.11
N THR A 296 2.37 -8.04 -20.40
CA THR A 296 3.34 -7.87 -21.48
C THR A 296 3.37 -6.41 -21.90
N TYR A 297 4.06 -6.12 -23.01
CA TYR A 297 4.09 -4.79 -23.62
C TYR A 297 2.69 -4.19 -23.87
N ALA A 298 1.66 -5.01 -24.09
CA ALA A 298 0.29 -4.50 -24.28
C ALA A 298 -0.36 -3.97 -22.98
N GLY A 299 0.17 -4.33 -21.82
CA GLY A 299 -0.43 -4.06 -20.51
C GLY A 299 -1.65 -4.96 -20.23
N ARG A 300 -2.27 -4.75 -19.06
CA ARG A 300 -3.50 -5.46 -18.67
C ARG A 300 -4.77 -4.71 -19.07
N LYS A 301 -5.78 -5.46 -19.51
CA LYS A 301 -7.17 -4.99 -19.62
C LYS A 301 -7.97 -5.27 -18.35
N ASP A 302 -7.68 -6.39 -17.69
CA ASP A 302 -8.41 -6.87 -16.52
C ASP A 302 -7.62 -6.66 -15.22
N TYR A 303 -8.39 -6.56 -14.14
CA TYR A 303 -7.85 -6.40 -12.79
C TYR A 303 -6.92 -7.56 -12.41
N ALA A 304 -5.79 -7.27 -11.75
CA ALA A 304 -4.91 -8.25 -11.13
C ALA A 304 -5.63 -8.99 -9.98
N SER A 305 -6.18 -10.17 -10.26
CA SER A 305 -7.00 -10.91 -9.29
C SER A 305 -6.19 -11.80 -8.35
N GLY A 306 -4.97 -12.21 -8.73
CA GLY A 306 -4.14 -13.11 -7.94
C GLY A 306 -3.38 -12.40 -6.82
N THR A 307 -2.86 -11.21 -7.11
CA THR A 307 -1.99 -10.40 -6.23
C THR A 307 -2.64 -9.07 -5.82
N VAL A 308 -3.77 -8.71 -6.46
CA VAL A 308 -4.67 -7.62 -6.03
C VAL A 308 -3.93 -6.29 -5.98
N GLY A 309 -3.95 -5.58 -4.84
CA GLY A 309 -3.31 -4.28 -4.71
C GLY A 309 -1.78 -4.34 -4.72
N GLY A 310 -1.19 -5.49 -4.37
CA GLY A 310 0.26 -5.69 -4.38
C GLY A 310 0.86 -5.57 -5.78
N TYR A 311 0.09 -5.95 -6.80
CA TYR A 311 0.50 -5.79 -8.20
C TYR A 311 0.84 -4.35 -8.56
N TYR A 312 -0.12 -3.44 -8.38
CA TYR A 312 -0.01 -2.06 -8.87
C TYR A 312 1.02 -1.25 -8.08
N THR A 313 1.12 -1.50 -6.78
CA THR A 313 2.06 -0.85 -5.87
C THR A 313 3.50 -1.23 -6.17
N VAL A 314 3.79 -2.53 -6.36
CA VAL A 314 5.13 -3.00 -6.71
C VAL A 314 5.48 -2.58 -8.13
N ARG A 315 4.53 -2.62 -9.07
CA ARG A 315 4.72 -2.09 -10.42
C ARG A 315 5.14 -0.62 -10.41
N LEU A 316 4.46 0.21 -9.63
CA LEU A 316 4.79 1.63 -9.51
C LEU A 316 6.23 1.84 -9.01
N ALA A 317 6.65 1.13 -7.96
CA ALA A 317 8.01 1.23 -7.43
C ALA A 317 9.08 0.80 -8.47
N ILE A 318 8.81 -0.24 -9.25
CA ILE A 318 9.70 -0.69 -10.34
C ILE A 318 9.81 0.39 -11.43
N LEU A 319 8.68 0.96 -11.84
CA LEU A 319 8.65 1.99 -12.87
C LEU A 319 9.36 3.28 -12.43
N GLU A 320 9.23 3.66 -11.17
CA GLU A 320 10.00 4.77 -10.58
C GLU A 320 11.50 4.53 -10.72
N LYS A 321 11.98 3.32 -10.42
CA LYS A 321 13.40 2.97 -10.58
C LYS A 321 13.83 2.95 -12.05
N MET A 322 12.99 2.45 -12.94
CA MET A 322 13.29 2.41 -14.38
C MET A 322 13.39 3.81 -14.98
N ARG A 323 12.52 4.73 -14.53
CA ARG A 323 12.60 6.14 -14.86
C ARG A 323 13.89 6.78 -14.34
N GLU A 324 14.27 6.51 -13.10
CA GLU A 324 15.55 6.97 -12.51
C GLU A 324 16.75 6.48 -13.35
N LEU A 325 16.76 5.20 -13.74
CA LEU A 325 17.83 4.60 -14.55
C LEU A 325 17.78 5.02 -16.02
N LYS A 326 16.67 5.60 -16.49
CA LYS A 326 16.36 5.82 -17.91
C LYS A 326 16.57 4.55 -18.73
N ARG A 327 15.99 3.45 -18.27
CA ARG A 327 16.06 2.14 -18.92
C ARG A 327 14.70 1.44 -18.93
N GLN A 328 14.42 0.70 -20.00
CA GLN A 328 13.29 -0.22 -20.10
C GLN A 328 13.73 -1.67 -19.87
N GLY A 329 12.80 -2.58 -19.63
CA GLY A 329 13.13 -3.95 -19.24
C GLY A 329 11.88 -4.78 -19.00
N THR A 330 12.00 -6.10 -19.14
CA THR A 330 11.04 -6.99 -18.49
C THR A 330 11.47 -7.23 -17.04
N VAL A 331 10.54 -7.19 -16.10
CA VAL A 331 10.83 -7.39 -14.67
C VAL A 331 10.01 -8.55 -14.10
N VAL A 332 10.70 -9.54 -13.51
CA VAL A 332 10.07 -10.58 -12.70
C VAL A 332 10.33 -10.28 -11.22
N ALA A 333 9.27 -9.95 -10.49
CA ALA A 333 9.31 -9.62 -9.08
C ALA A 333 8.91 -10.83 -8.24
N LEU A 334 9.85 -11.38 -7.47
CA LEU A 334 9.60 -12.47 -6.53
C LEU A 334 9.44 -11.88 -5.13
N ARG A 335 8.21 -11.82 -4.63
CA ARG A 335 7.89 -11.40 -3.26
C ARG A 335 7.84 -12.61 -2.34
N PHE A 336 8.57 -12.54 -1.24
CA PHE A 336 8.60 -13.52 -0.16
C PHE A 336 8.05 -12.88 1.11
N ILE A 337 6.93 -13.42 1.60
CA ILE A 337 6.27 -13.00 2.84
C ILE A 337 6.70 -13.96 3.94
N THR A 338 7.48 -13.47 4.89
CA THR A 338 7.98 -14.24 6.04
C THR A 338 7.06 -14.12 7.25
N ASP A 339 7.30 -14.94 8.27
CA ASP A 339 6.64 -14.90 9.57
C ASP A 339 6.91 -13.59 10.35
N ASP A 340 7.91 -12.81 9.95
CA ASP A 340 8.11 -11.44 10.45
C ASP A 340 6.91 -10.52 10.13
N TYR A 341 6.13 -10.80 9.07
CA TYR A 341 4.93 -10.03 8.73
C TYR A 341 3.74 -10.46 9.60
N THR A 342 3.84 -10.11 10.86
CA THR A 342 2.97 -10.56 11.95
C THR A 342 1.57 -9.93 11.97
N MET A 343 1.31 -8.86 11.20
CA MET A 343 -0.01 -8.22 11.11
C MET A 343 -0.19 -7.52 9.75
N PRO A 344 -1.37 -7.60 9.10
CA PRO A 344 -1.71 -6.78 7.94
C PRO A 344 -1.66 -5.28 8.28
N LEU A 345 -0.88 -4.48 7.54
CA LEU A 345 -0.80 -3.02 7.75
C LEU A 345 -1.37 -2.19 6.58
N GLY A 346 -1.83 -2.86 5.52
CA GLY A 346 -2.28 -2.24 4.28
C GLY A 346 -1.30 -2.42 3.13
N VAL A 347 -1.75 -2.07 1.93
CA VAL A 347 -1.01 -2.34 0.69
C VAL A 347 0.23 -1.47 0.52
N TRP A 348 0.29 -0.30 1.18
CA TRP A 348 1.47 0.59 1.14
C TRP A 348 2.77 -0.13 1.52
N VAL A 349 2.73 -1.14 2.40
CA VAL A 349 3.90 -1.95 2.79
C VAL A 349 4.58 -2.56 1.57
N THR A 350 3.80 -3.00 0.59
CA THR A 350 4.33 -3.64 -0.62
C THR A 350 5.07 -2.64 -1.51
N ARG A 351 4.55 -1.43 -1.65
CA ARG A 351 5.20 -0.32 -2.36
C ARG A 351 6.52 0.06 -1.70
N GLU A 352 6.49 0.30 -0.40
CA GLU A 352 7.66 0.74 0.37
C GLU A 352 8.74 -0.34 0.49
N ALA A 353 8.35 -1.60 0.65
CA ALA A 353 9.28 -2.73 0.64
C ALA A 353 9.94 -2.91 -0.74
N ALA A 354 9.20 -2.71 -1.84
CA ALA A 354 9.76 -2.76 -3.19
C ALA A 354 10.70 -1.57 -3.45
N ARG A 355 10.32 -0.35 -3.05
CA ARG A 355 11.20 0.84 -3.12
C ARG A 355 12.51 0.60 -2.37
N LYS A 356 12.46 0.08 -1.14
CA LYS A 356 13.65 -0.30 -0.35
C LYS A 356 14.51 -1.35 -1.03
N ALA A 357 13.90 -2.34 -1.70
CA ALA A 357 14.67 -3.31 -2.48
C ALA A 357 15.43 -2.66 -3.66
N LEU A 358 14.90 -1.56 -4.21
CA LEU A 358 15.43 -0.83 -5.37
C LEU A 358 16.34 0.37 -5.00
N GLU A 359 16.54 0.69 -3.72
CA GLU A 359 17.38 1.81 -3.28
C GLU A 359 18.86 1.66 -3.69
N GLY A 360 19.37 0.42 -3.78
CA GLY A 360 20.75 0.13 -4.15
C GLY A 360 21.05 0.24 -5.66
N LYS A 361 22.30 -0.04 -6.05
CA LYS A 361 22.74 -0.07 -7.46
C LYS A 361 22.36 -1.34 -8.23
N GLY A 362 21.78 -2.34 -7.55
CA GLY A 362 21.54 -3.67 -8.13
C GLY A 362 22.85 -4.42 -8.39
N ILE A 363 22.74 -5.71 -8.65
CA ILE A 363 23.86 -6.55 -9.10
C ILE A 363 23.66 -6.78 -10.59
N GLU A 364 24.63 -6.39 -11.41
CA GLU A 364 24.62 -6.68 -12.84
C GLU A 364 25.18 -8.08 -13.13
N PHE A 365 24.64 -8.73 -14.16
CA PHE A 365 25.06 -10.06 -14.59
C PHE A 365 25.38 -10.08 -16.08
N ALA A 366 26.36 -10.89 -16.47
CA ALA A 366 26.69 -11.09 -17.88
C ALA A 366 25.66 -11.95 -18.63
N SER A 367 24.89 -12.78 -17.93
CA SER A 367 23.86 -13.63 -18.54
C SER A 367 22.67 -13.90 -17.61
N LYS A 368 21.57 -14.35 -18.23
CA LYS A 368 20.37 -14.82 -17.54
C LYS A 368 20.67 -16.00 -16.61
N GLU A 369 21.55 -16.90 -17.02
CA GLU A 369 21.92 -18.13 -16.29
C GLU A 369 22.63 -17.78 -14.97
N LEU A 370 23.59 -16.86 -15.02
CA LEU A 370 24.30 -16.38 -13.83
C LEU A 370 23.36 -15.68 -12.86
N MET A 371 22.45 -14.85 -13.38
CA MET A 371 21.42 -14.19 -12.56
C MET A 371 20.49 -15.23 -11.91
N ALA A 372 20.04 -16.23 -12.65
CA ALA A 372 19.18 -17.30 -12.12
C ALA A 372 19.90 -18.14 -11.05
N GLU A 373 21.18 -18.46 -11.25
CA GLU A 373 21.99 -19.16 -10.24
C GLU A 373 22.14 -18.35 -8.95
N TYR A 374 22.42 -17.05 -9.07
CA TYR A 374 22.46 -16.13 -7.94
C TYR A 374 21.15 -16.14 -7.16
N VAL A 375 20.01 -16.02 -7.85
CA VAL A 375 18.68 -15.99 -7.23
C VAL A 375 18.40 -17.29 -6.48
N LYS A 376 18.70 -18.44 -7.09
CA LYS A 376 18.53 -19.75 -6.44
C LYS A 376 19.34 -19.84 -5.14
N LYS A 377 20.62 -19.42 -5.17
CA LYS A 377 21.48 -19.40 -3.97
C LYS A 377 20.97 -18.42 -2.92
N LEU A 378 20.54 -17.23 -3.32
CA LEU A 378 20.03 -16.19 -2.42
C LEU A 378 18.74 -16.66 -1.72
N VAL A 379 17.76 -17.14 -2.48
CA VAL A 379 16.46 -17.58 -1.95
C VAL A 379 16.63 -18.80 -1.04
N ARG A 380 17.51 -19.74 -1.41
CA ARG A 380 17.86 -20.87 -0.54
C ARG A 380 18.52 -20.40 0.76
N ARG A 381 19.44 -19.44 0.70
CA ARG A 381 20.13 -18.93 1.90
C ARG A 381 19.21 -18.10 2.81
N LYS A 382 18.32 -17.29 2.23
CA LYS A 382 17.51 -16.31 2.98
C LYS A 382 16.17 -16.87 3.46
N PHE A 383 15.53 -17.70 2.63
CA PHE A 383 14.18 -18.20 2.88
C PHE A 383 14.12 -19.72 3.00
N ASN A 384 15.27 -20.40 2.87
CA ASN A 384 15.35 -21.85 2.81
C ASN A 384 14.35 -22.48 1.83
N ALA A 385 14.20 -21.82 0.67
CA ALA A 385 13.25 -22.18 -0.37
C ALA A 385 13.96 -22.36 -1.72
N ASP A 386 13.33 -23.07 -2.65
CA ASP A 386 13.83 -23.22 -4.01
C ASP A 386 13.11 -22.28 -4.98
N ALA A 387 13.85 -21.32 -5.52
CA ALA A 387 13.33 -20.38 -6.51
C ALA A 387 13.09 -21.00 -7.89
N SER A 388 13.65 -22.18 -8.18
CA SER A 388 13.52 -22.83 -9.50
C SER A 388 12.07 -23.01 -9.90
N TYR A 389 11.23 -23.45 -8.97
CA TYR A 389 9.80 -23.62 -9.20
C TYR A 389 9.07 -22.33 -9.62
N LEU A 390 9.45 -21.18 -9.04
CA LEU A 390 8.85 -19.88 -9.40
C LEU A 390 9.34 -19.44 -10.79
N LEU A 391 10.64 -19.55 -11.04
CA LEU A 391 11.25 -19.20 -12.32
C LEU A 391 10.71 -20.06 -13.47
N ASP A 392 10.49 -21.35 -13.23
CA ASP A 392 9.95 -22.29 -14.23
C ASP A 392 8.46 -22.07 -14.49
N ARG A 393 7.72 -21.41 -13.60
CA ARG A 393 6.31 -21.07 -13.80
C ARG A 393 6.08 -19.70 -14.41
N SER A 394 7.08 -18.82 -14.39
CA SER A 394 6.97 -17.47 -14.97
C SER A 394 6.52 -17.53 -16.42
N VAL A 395 5.43 -16.81 -16.69
CA VAL A 395 4.88 -16.68 -18.04
C VAL A 395 5.84 -15.88 -18.91
N LEU A 396 6.43 -14.82 -18.36
CA LEU A 396 7.36 -13.97 -19.10
C LEU A 396 8.67 -14.71 -19.43
N LEU A 397 9.21 -15.49 -18.50
CA LEU A 397 10.44 -16.26 -18.75
C LEU A 397 10.25 -17.40 -19.75
N LYS A 398 9.06 -18.00 -19.81
CA LYS A 398 8.69 -18.97 -20.85
C LYS A 398 8.57 -18.30 -22.21
N GLY A 399 7.85 -17.18 -22.27
CA GLY A 399 7.71 -16.40 -23.51
C GLY A 399 9.05 -16.03 -24.14
N MET A 400 10.04 -15.63 -23.33
CA MET A 400 11.40 -15.34 -23.81
C MET A 400 12.15 -16.55 -24.38
N LYS A 401 11.81 -17.78 -23.99
CA LYS A 401 12.42 -19.01 -24.53
C LYS A 401 11.77 -19.44 -25.85
N GLU A 402 10.46 -19.26 -25.95
CA GLU A 402 9.63 -19.78 -27.05
C GLU A 402 9.53 -18.79 -28.21
N GLN A 403 9.54 -17.48 -27.95
CA GLN A 403 9.37 -16.44 -28.96
C GLN A 403 10.70 -16.04 -29.60
N ARG A 404 10.90 -16.38 -30.88
CA ARG A 404 12.05 -15.89 -31.66
C ARG A 404 11.91 -14.39 -31.93
N LYS A 405 12.98 -13.63 -31.69
CA LYS A 405 13.01 -12.19 -31.94
C LYS A 405 13.16 -11.90 -33.42
N LEU A 406 12.47 -10.88 -33.94
CA LEU A 406 12.62 -10.42 -35.33
C LEU A 406 14.08 -10.13 -35.68
N ALA A 407 14.83 -9.53 -34.76
CA ALA A 407 16.27 -9.27 -34.93
C ALA A 407 17.11 -10.52 -35.23
N MET A 408 16.69 -11.71 -34.78
CA MET A 408 17.39 -12.97 -35.09
C MET A 408 17.18 -13.44 -36.54
N PHE A 409 16.22 -12.86 -37.26
CA PHE A 409 15.99 -13.13 -38.68
C PHE A 409 16.68 -12.13 -39.61
N PHE A 410 17.24 -11.05 -39.06
CA PHE A 410 17.95 -10.00 -39.78
C PHE A 410 19.45 -9.93 -39.42
N ALA A 411 19.94 -10.91 -38.65
CA ALA A 411 21.33 -11.02 -38.19
C ALA A 411 22.15 -11.95 -39.09
#